data_AF-A0A853K7T8-F1
#
_entry.id   AF-A0A853K7T8-F1
#
_cell.length_a   1.000
_cell.length_b   1.000
_cell.length_c   1.000
_cell.angle_alpha   90.00
_cell.angle_beta   90.00
_cell.angle_gamma   90.00
#
_symmetry.space_group_name_H-M   'P 1'
#
loop_
_entity.id
_entity.type
_entity.pdbx_description
1 polymer ?
#
loop_
_entity_poly.entity_id
_entity_poly.type
_entity_poly.pdbx_seq_one_letter_code
_entity_poly.pdbx_strand_id
1 'polypeptide(L)'
;MTQNRAHNAELLSKIMDNDCQFPTGTNLLAFCLALVENFRSTDARLRDRLSYSLLARLLTEYHFLSVEDRQTLLKVALDDQHLFYRIGESVTDSVFIRGFSILVVPLILDPDIEHQQLSADLVHDTIRSVLSYAREERDRRGYIDGKGWAHTIAHAADALDSCAQHPFSTEMERLEVLHCVADLASVSNPIYFQEDDRLAFTASRIIKKGWVTADALRIG
;
A
#
# COMPACT_ATOMS: atom_id res chain seq x y z
N MET A 1 17.90 11.56 22.76
CA MET A 1 17.85 11.01 21.39
C MET A 1 17.68 9.50 21.51
N THR A 2 16.44 9.03 21.63
CA THR A 2 16.13 7.60 21.57
C THR A 2 16.41 7.17 20.14
N GLN A 3 17.50 6.43 19.91
CA GLN A 3 17.75 5.80 18.61
C GLN A 3 16.48 5.03 18.21
N ASN A 4 15.97 5.28 17.01
CA ASN A 4 14.82 4.60 16.49
C ASN A 4 15.19 3.13 16.25
N ARG A 5 14.77 2.25 17.17
CA ARG A 5 15.15 0.82 17.19
C ARG A 5 14.26 -0.05 16.30
N ALA A 6 13.43 0.56 15.44
CA ALA A 6 12.53 -0.15 14.53
C ALA A 6 13.26 -1.08 13.55
N HIS A 7 14.58 -0.94 13.36
CA HIS A 7 15.40 -1.85 12.54
C HIS A 7 15.81 -3.16 13.26
N ASN A 8 15.50 -3.32 14.55
CA ASN A 8 15.87 -4.51 15.32
C ASN A 8 14.74 -5.56 15.29
N ALA A 9 14.94 -6.63 14.50
CA ALA A 9 13.96 -7.70 14.33
C ALA A 9 13.50 -8.35 15.65
N GLU A 10 14.39 -8.49 16.65
CA GLU A 10 14.02 -9.10 17.93
C GLU A 10 13.26 -8.14 18.84
N LEU A 11 13.48 -6.83 18.70
CA LEU A 11 12.61 -5.85 19.33
C LEU A 11 11.21 -5.89 18.71
N LEU A 12 11.11 -5.92 17.38
CA LEU A 12 9.83 -5.98 16.69
C LEU A 12 9.03 -7.24 17.07
N SER A 13 9.69 -8.40 17.13
CA SER A 13 9.05 -9.64 17.59
C SER A 13 8.49 -9.49 18.99
N LYS A 14 9.29 -8.97 19.94
CA LYS A 14 8.84 -8.74 21.32
C LYS A 14 7.65 -7.79 21.42
N ILE A 15 7.60 -6.75 20.56
CA ILE A 15 6.46 -5.83 20.52
C ILE A 15 5.22 -6.57 20.00
N MET A 16 5.36 -7.36 18.94
CA MET A 16 4.25 -8.14 18.38
C MET A 16 3.72 -9.19 19.36
N ASP A 17 4.62 -9.86 20.09
CA ASP A 17 4.31 -10.89 21.10
C ASP A 17 3.69 -10.30 22.38
N ASN A 18 3.90 -9.01 22.64
CA ASN A 18 3.36 -8.29 23.79
C ASN A 18 2.20 -7.36 23.39
N ASP A 19 1.32 -7.85 22.51
CA ASP A 19 0.10 -7.15 22.07
C ASP A 19 0.31 -5.70 21.61
N CYS A 20 1.43 -5.43 20.93
CA CYS A 20 1.80 -4.12 20.42
C CYS A 20 1.84 -3.02 21.50
N GLN A 21 2.17 -3.37 22.75
CA GLN A 21 2.34 -2.38 23.81
C GLN A 21 3.69 -1.66 23.70
N PHE A 22 3.65 -0.34 23.83
CA PHE A 22 4.83 0.53 23.80
C PHE A 22 5.09 1.19 25.16
N PRO A 23 6.36 1.47 25.51
CA PRO A 23 6.67 2.33 26.64
C PRO A 23 5.99 3.70 26.53
N THR A 24 5.50 4.21 27.65
CA THR A 24 4.92 5.56 27.72
C THR A 24 5.89 6.61 27.17
N GLY A 25 5.38 7.52 26.33
CA GLY A 25 6.18 8.57 25.69
C GLY A 25 6.93 8.13 24.42
N THR A 26 6.67 6.92 23.91
CA THR A 26 7.15 6.52 22.58
C THR A 26 6.54 7.44 21.52
N ASN A 27 7.38 8.00 20.64
CA ASN A 27 6.90 8.71 19.46
C ASN A 27 6.47 7.67 18.40
N LEU A 28 5.17 7.42 18.35
CA LEU A 28 4.58 6.36 17.51
C LEU A 28 4.70 6.68 16.01
N LEU A 29 4.53 7.94 15.60
CA LEU A 29 4.74 8.34 14.20
C LEU A 29 6.18 8.06 13.78
N ALA A 30 7.17 8.50 14.56
CA ALA A 30 8.58 8.25 14.25
C ALA A 30 8.90 6.75 14.18
N PHE A 31 8.27 5.94 15.05
CA PHE A 31 8.41 4.48 15.01
C PHE A 31 7.82 3.90 13.71
N CYS A 32 6.60 4.28 13.34
CA CYS A 32 5.94 3.83 12.11
C CYS A 32 6.72 4.23 10.85
N LEU A 33 7.25 5.46 10.80
CA LEU A 33 8.10 5.91 9.70
C LEU A 33 9.36 5.04 9.56
N ALA A 34 9.97 4.61 10.65
CA ALA A 34 11.12 3.70 10.57
C ALA A 34 10.74 2.24 10.26
N LEU A 35 9.51 1.80 10.55
CA LEU A 35 9.01 0.53 10.00
C LEU A 35 8.87 0.61 8.47
N VAL A 36 8.41 1.74 7.93
CA VAL A 36 8.33 1.95 6.48
C VAL A 36 9.73 1.92 5.85
N GLU A 37 10.75 2.49 6.49
CA GLU A 37 12.13 2.39 5.98
C GLU A 37 12.67 0.95 5.90
N ASN A 38 12.19 0.05 6.76
CA ASN A 38 12.55 -1.37 6.67
C ASN A 38 12.03 -2.06 5.40
N PHE A 39 11.10 -1.44 4.67
CA PHE A 39 10.59 -1.99 3.41
C PHE A 39 11.65 -2.13 2.33
N ARG A 40 12.77 -1.41 2.44
CA ARG A 40 13.95 -1.58 1.58
C ARG A 40 14.69 -2.90 1.79
N SER A 41 14.46 -3.58 2.92
CA SER A 41 15.22 -4.76 3.30
C SER A 41 14.95 -5.93 2.35
N THR A 42 16.00 -6.66 1.98
CA THR A 42 15.90 -7.94 1.28
C THR A 42 15.56 -9.10 2.22
N ASP A 43 15.65 -8.88 3.53
CA ASP A 43 15.20 -9.85 4.55
C ASP A 43 13.68 -9.78 4.74
N ALA A 44 12.98 -10.78 4.19
CA ALA A 44 11.53 -10.93 4.29
C ALA A 44 11.01 -11.07 5.73
N ARG A 45 11.85 -11.55 6.68
CA ARG A 45 11.45 -11.59 8.08
C ARG A 45 11.32 -10.16 8.62
N LEU A 46 12.31 -9.32 8.37
CA LEU A 46 12.28 -7.92 8.84
C LEU A 46 11.20 -7.12 8.10
N ARG A 47 11.13 -7.23 6.77
CA ARG A 47 10.22 -6.48 5.91
C ARG A 47 8.76 -6.88 6.12
N ASP A 48 8.42 -8.14 5.81
CA ASP A 48 7.04 -8.59 5.66
C ASP A 48 6.46 -9.00 7.03
N ARG A 49 7.16 -9.95 7.68
CA ARG A 49 6.65 -10.64 8.87
C ARG A 49 6.66 -9.78 10.12
N LEU A 50 7.55 -8.79 10.17
CA LEU A 50 7.71 -7.91 11.33
C LEU A 50 7.27 -6.49 11.00
N SER A 51 7.92 -5.81 10.07
CA SER A 51 7.68 -4.36 9.87
C SER A 51 6.29 -4.07 9.30
N TYR A 52 5.93 -4.71 8.18
CA TYR A 52 4.61 -4.54 7.59
C TYR A 52 3.51 -5.09 8.50
N SER A 53 3.68 -6.30 9.04
CA SER A 53 2.69 -6.92 9.94
C SER A 53 2.44 -6.10 11.19
N LEU A 54 3.50 -5.56 11.82
CA LEU A 54 3.34 -4.66 12.97
C LEU A 54 2.65 -3.36 12.54
N LEU A 55 3.09 -2.72 11.45
CA LEU A 55 2.46 -1.49 10.97
C LEU A 55 0.96 -1.67 10.71
N ALA A 56 0.57 -2.79 10.08
CA ALA A 56 -0.83 -3.13 9.84
C ALA A 56 -1.61 -3.20 11.16
N ARG A 57 -1.14 -3.99 12.14
CA ARG A 57 -1.80 -4.08 13.46
C ARG A 57 -1.95 -2.72 14.13
N LEU A 58 -0.89 -1.90 14.13
CA LEU A 58 -0.91 -0.58 14.77
C LEU A 58 -1.96 0.36 14.16
N LEU A 59 -2.15 0.29 12.84
CA LEU A 59 -3.07 1.15 12.11
C LEU A 59 -4.52 0.63 12.15
N THR A 60 -4.73 -0.69 12.00
CA THR A 60 -6.07 -1.26 11.77
C THR A 60 -6.67 -1.93 13.00
N GLU A 61 -5.88 -2.52 13.89
CA GLU A 61 -6.40 -3.17 15.11
C GLU A 61 -6.44 -2.18 16.26
N TYR A 62 -5.33 -1.48 16.48
CA TYR A 62 -5.17 -0.62 17.66
C TYR A 62 -5.40 0.87 17.42
N HIS A 63 -5.44 1.32 16.15
CA HIS A 63 -5.70 2.72 15.78
C HIS A 63 -4.79 3.72 16.50
N PHE A 64 -3.49 3.40 16.62
CA PHE A 64 -2.54 4.11 17.49
C PHE A 64 -2.18 5.53 17.02
N LEU A 65 -2.33 5.83 15.74
CA LEU A 65 -1.95 7.13 15.17
C LEU A 65 -3.15 8.08 15.09
N SER A 66 -2.91 9.36 15.40
CA SER A 66 -3.88 10.42 15.13
C SER A 66 -4.15 10.55 13.62
N VAL A 67 -5.19 11.29 13.25
CA VAL A 67 -5.49 11.56 11.84
C VAL A 67 -4.30 12.23 11.17
N GLU A 68 -3.70 13.25 11.80
CA GLU A 68 -2.56 14.00 11.28
C GLU A 68 -1.32 13.13 11.11
N ASP A 69 -1.07 12.20 12.04
CA ASP A 69 0.04 11.26 11.95
C ASP A 69 -0.17 10.26 10.81
N ARG A 70 -1.40 9.76 10.61
CA ARG A 70 -1.74 8.91 9.45
C ARG A 70 -1.55 9.67 8.13
N GLN A 71 -1.98 10.93 8.05
CA GLN A 71 -1.74 11.77 6.87
C GLN A 71 -0.25 11.93 6.58
N THR A 72 0.56 12.12 7.62
CA THR A 72 2.01 12.26 7.49
C THR A 72 2.64 10.96 7.01
N LEU A 73 2.27 9.82 7.60
CA LEU A 73 2.72 8.50 7.18
C LEU A 73 2.37 8.19 5.72
N LEU A 74 1.13 8.48 5.32
CA LEU A 74 0.67 8.29 3.94
C LEU A 74 1.51 9.12 2.96
N LYS A 75 1.74 10.40 3.26
CA LYS A 75 2.56 11.28 2.40
C LYS A 75 3.99 10.78 2.24
N VAL A 76 4.60 10.27 3.30
CA VAL A 76 5.95 9.68 3.22
C VAL A 76 5.94 8.41 2.40
N ALA A 77 4.98 7.50 2.63
CA ALA A 77 4.89 6.26 1.86
C ALA A 77 4.74 6.50 0.35
N LEU A 78 4.09 7.61 -0.06
CA LEU A 78 3.83 7.97 -1.45
C LEU A 78 4.92 8.83 -2.11
N ASP A 79 6.05 9.11 -1.44
CA ASP A 79 7.07 10.04 -1.96
C ASP A 79 8.12 9.40 -2.90
N ASP A 80 9.03 10.24 -3.40
CA ASP A 80 10.14 9.87 -4.32
C ASP A 80 11.21 8.97 -3.68
N GLN A 81 11.26 8.91 -2.35
CA GLN A 81 12.15 8.01 -1.61
C GLN A 81 11.48 6.67 -1.31
N HIS A 82 10.17 6.54 -1.53
CA HIS A 82 9.36 5.38 -1.17
C HIS A 82 8.66 4.78 -2.39
N LEU A 83 7.37 5.07 -2.60
CA LEU A 83 6.58 4.52 -3.71
C LEU A 83 7.24 4.75 -5.08
N PHE A 84 7.86 5.91 -5.28
CA PHE A 84 8.49 6.27 -6.55
C PHE A 84 10.01 6.09 -6.55
N TYR A 85 10.58 5.42 -5.54
CA TYR A 85 12.02 5.21 -5.44
C TYR A 85 12.58 4.45 -6.64
N ARG A 86 13.28 5.20 -7.50
CA ARG A 86 13.84 4.70 -8.77
C ARG A 86 12.79 3.98 -9.62
N ILE A 87 11.58 4.55 -9.67
CA ILE A 87 10.48 4.02 -10.46
C ILE A 87 10.92 3.77 -11.92
N GLY A 88 10.49 2.64 -12.48
CA GLY A 88 10.90 2.19 -13.80
C GLY A 88 12.11 1.25 -13.83
N GLU A 89 12.91 1.17 -12.75
CA GLU A 89 13.91 0.10 -12.61
C GLU A 89 13.23 -1.28 -12.50
N SER A 90 13.86 -2.29 -13.11
CA SER A 90 13.41 -3.68 -13.06
C SER A 90 14.58 -4.59 -12.69
N VAL A 91 14.27 -5.69 -12.00
CA VAL A 91 15.24 -6.72 -11.56
C VAL A 91 16.26 -6.17 -10.53
N THR A 92 15.85 -5.20 -9.73
CA THR A 92 16.65 -4.62 -8.63
C THR A 92 15.93 -4.76 -7.29
N ASP A 93 16.61 -4.51 -6.18
CA ASP A 93 16.00 -4.58 -4.84
C ASP A 93 15.18 -3.32 -4.50
N SER A 94 15.18 -2.29 -5.36
CA SER A 94 14.33 -1.11 -5.20
C SER A 94 12.84 -1.45 -5.31
N VAL A 95 12.48 -2.61 -5.88
CA VAL A 95 11.09 -3.09 -5.93
C VAL A 95 10.47 -3.28 -4.55
N PHE A 96 11.24 -3.63 -3.52
CA PHE A 96 10.68 -3.92 -2.19
C PHE A 96 10.14 -2.67 -1.51
N ILE A 97 10.88 -1.56 -1.54
CA ILE A 97 10.40 -0.31 -0.96
C ILE A 97 9.16 0.18 -1.70
N ARG A 98 9.15 0.14 -3.05
CA ARG A 98 8.00 0.55 -3.82
C ARG A 98 6.77 -0.32 -3.56
N GLY A 99 6.94 -1.63 -3.65
CA GLY A 99 5.88 -2.62 -3.47
C GLY A 99 5.25 -2.60 -2.08
N PHE A 100 6.04 -2.42 -1.02
CA PHE A 100 5.47 -2.33 0.34
C PHE A 100 4.97 -0.93 0.70
N SER A 101 5.52 0.12 0.08
CA SER A 101 5.01 1.48 0.26
C SER A 101 3.59 1.67 -0.26
N ILE A 102 3.25 1.09 -1.43
CA ILE A 102 1.86 1.14 -1.92
C ILE A 102 0.90 0.41 -0.98
N LEU A 103 1.37 -0.62 -0.26
CA LEU A 103 0.60 -1.37 0.72
C LEU A 103 0.24 -0.57 1.98
N VAL A 104 0.82 0.61 2.19
CA VAL A 104 0.41 1.54 3.27
C VAL A 104 -0.93 2.19 2.94
N VAL A 105 -1.28 2.34 1.65
CA VAL A 105 -2.52 2.95 1.19
C VAL A 105 -3.75 2.22 1.76
N PRO A 106 -3.94 0.90 1.57
CA PRO A 106 -5.10 0.20 2.13
C PRO A 106 -5.15 0.28 3.67
N LEU A 107 -4.00 0.23 4.36
CA LEU A 107 -3.96 0.34 5.83
C LEU A 107 -4.50 1.67 6.37
N ILE A 108 -4.48 2.73 5.54
CA ILE A 108 -4.93 4.08 5.92
C ILE A 108 -6.31 4.39 5.34
N LEU A 109 -6.56 4.05 4.07
CA LEU A 109 -7.82 4.36 3.41
C LEU A 109 -8.95 3.45 3.86
N ASP A 110 -8.72 2.14 4.11
CA ASP A 110 -9.82 1.23 4.44
C ASP A 110 -10.58 1.63 5.72
N PRO A 111 -9.89 1.96 6.84
CA PRO A 111 -10.58 2.51 8.01
C PRO A 111 -11.24 3.88 7.74
N ASP A 112 -10.69 4.67 6.82
CA ASP A 112 -11.22 6.01 6.49
C ASP A 112 -12.46 5.96 5.60
N ILE A 113 -12.72 4.87 4.88
CA ILE A 113 -13.97 4.68 4.09
C ILE A 113 -15.21 4.92 4.97
N GLU A 114 -15.17 4.44 6.21
CA GLU A 114 -16.29 4.56 7.15
C GLU A 114 -16.29 5.89 7.91
N HIS A 115 -15.10 6.40 8.29
CA HIS A 115 -14.97 7.54 9.20
C HIS A 115 -14.76 8.90 8.50
N GLN A 116 -14.23 8.90 7.28
CA GLN A 116 -13.98 10.07 6.43
C GLN A 116 -13.26 11.21 7.16
N GLN A 117 -12.18 10.86 7.88
CA GLN A 117 -11.37 11.80 8.65
C GLN A 117 -10.28 12.47 7.81
N LEU A 118 -9.88 11.85 6.69
CA LEU A 118 -8.96 12.46 5.74
C LEU A 118 -9.68 13.53 4.89
N SER A 119 -8.93 14.51 4.37
CA SER A 119 -9.52 15.47 3.43
C SER A 119 -9.73 14.83 2.06
N ALA A 120 -10.74 15.28 1.33
CA ALA A 120 -10.98 14.87 -0.06
C ALA A 120 -9.74 15.09 -0.93
N ASP A 121 -9.08 16.26 -0.81
CA ASP A 121 -7.84 16.56 -1.55
C ASP A 121 -6.75 15.50 -1.32
N LEU A 122 -6.53 15.07 -0.07
CA LEU A 122 -5.52 14.06 0.21
C LEU A 122 -5.89 12.69 -0.40
N VAL A 123 -7.18 12.34 -0.40
CA VAL A 123 -7.65 11.10 -1.04
C VAL A 123 -7.45 11.17 -2.55
N HIS A 124 -7.83 12.28 -3.21
CA HIS A 124 -7.60 12.47 -4.64
C HIS A 124 -6.11 12.44 -4.99
N ASP A 125 -5.25 13.09 -4.20
CA ASP A 125 -3.80 13.04 -4.36
C ASP A 125 -3.27 11.61 -4.26
N THR A 126 -3.79 10.83 -3.30
CA THR A 126 -3.44 9.43 -3.10
C THR A 126 -3.85 8.58 -4.32
N ILE A 127 -5.08 8.75 -4.82
CA ILE A 127 -5.58 8.05 -6.02
C ILE A 127 -4.67 8.34 -7.22
N ARG A 128 -4.30 9.61 -7.44
CA ARG A 128 -3.39 10.00 -8.53
C ARG A 128 -2.02 9.32 -8.39
N SER A 129 -1.44 9.29 -7.19
CA SER A 129 -0.16 8.60 -6.96
C SER A 129 -0.25 7.10 -7.20
N VAL A 130 -1.31 6.44 -6.74
CA VAL A 130 -1.53 4.99 -6.95
C VAL A 130 -1.69 4.66 -8.43
N LEU A 131 -2.48 5.44 -9.17
CA LEU A 131 -2.65 5.28 -10.62
C LEU A 131 -1.33 5.53 -11.37
N SER A 132 -0.54 6.52 -10.96
CA SER A 132 0.78 6.80 -11.56
C SER A 132 1.73 5.62 -11.34
N TYR A 133 1.86 5.14 -10.09
CA TYR A 133 2.69 3.99 -9.76
C TYR A 133 2.33 2.76 -10.60
N ALA A 134 1.05 2.41 -10.68
CA ALA A 134 0.60 1.24 -11.39
C ALA A 134 0.88 1.29 -12.91
N ARG A 135 0.96 2.50 -13.49
CA ARG A 135 1.34 2.73 -14.90
C ARG A 135 2.86 2.74 -15.11
N GLU A 136 3.62 3.25 -14.14
CA GLU A 136 5.05 3.50 -14.25
C GLU A 136 5.92 2.31 -13.79
N GLU A 137 5.41 1.46 -12.89
CA GLU A 137 6.14 0.28 -12.41
C GLU A 137 6.43 -0.71 -13.54
N ARG A 138 7.70 -1.13 -13.61
CA ARG A 138 8.21 -2.08 -14.62
C ARG A 138 8.70 -3.38 -14.00
N ASP A 139 8.84 -3.43 -12.68
CA ASP A 139 9.16 -4.65 -11.93
C ASP A 139 7.88 -5.31 -11.41
N ARG A 140 7.47 -6.38 -12.09
CA ARG A 140 6.24 -7.14 -11.82
C ARG A 140 6.51 -8.48 -11.15
N ARG A 141 7.65 -8.62 -10.47
CA ARG A 141 7.98 -9.87 -9.78
C ARG A 141 7.08 -10.05 -8.56
N GLY A 142 6.37 -11.17 -8.50
CA GLY A 142 5.62 -11.60 -7.32
C GLY A 142 6.56 -12.07 -6.20
N TYR A 143 7.18 -13.25 -6.37
CA TYR A 143 8.16 -13.82 -5.42
C TYR A 143 9.59 -13.76 -5.97
N ILE A 144 10.54 -13.45 -5.09
CA ILE A 144 11.97 -13.45 -5.40
C ILE A 144 12.65 -14.47 -4.49
N ASP A 145 13.27 -15.49 -5.10
CA ASP A 145 13.95 -16.55 -4.38
C ASP A 145 15.01 -15.98 -3.41
N GLY A 146 15.02 -16.51 -2.19
CA GLY A 146 15.87 -16.04 -1.09
C GLY A 146 15.51 -14.67 -0.50
N LYS A 147 14.61 -13.88 -1.11
CA LYS A 147 14.25 -12.52 -0.64
C LYS A 147 12.77 -12.33 -0.30
N GLY A 148 11.90 -13.28 -0.67
CA GLY A 148 10.48 -13.26 -0.33
C GLY A 148 9.63 -12.49 -1.34
N TRP A 149 8.48 -11.97 -0.87
CA TRP A 149 7.49 -11.32 -1.72
C TRP A 149 7.89 -9.90 -2.08
N ALA A 150 7.77 -9.54 -3.36
CA ALA A 150 7.70 -8.16 -3.83
C ALA A 150 6.25 -7.78 -4.16
N HIS A 151 5.48 -8.70 -4.76
CA HIS A 151 4.00 -8.66 -4.89
C HIS A 151 3.45 -7.34 -5.46
N THR A 152 4.17 -6.70 -6.38
CA THR A 152 3.81 -5.34 -6.83
C THR A 152 2.43 -5.26 -7.44
N ILE A 153 1.99 -6.27 -8.20
CA ILE A 153 0.63 -6.30 -8.77
C ILE A 153 -0.42 -6.55 -7.68
N ALA A 154 -0.18 -7.47 -6.74
CA ALA A 154 -1.11 -7.74 -5.65
C ALA A 154 -1.30 -6.50 -4.76
N HIS A 155 -0.20 -5.86 -4.38
CA HIS A 155 -0.24 -4.66 -3.54
C HIS A 155 -0.86 -3.47 -4.26
N ALA A 156 -0.60 -3.32 -5.58
CA ALA A 156 -1.29 -2.33 -6.38
C ALA A 156 -2.79 -2.60 -6.48
N ALA A 157 -3.21 -3.86 -6.65
CA ALA A 157 -4.63 -4.23 -6.69
C ALA A 157 -5.36 -3.89 -5.39
N ASP A 158 -4.73 -4.15 -4.23
CA ASP A 158 -5.27 -3.79 -2.91
C ASP A 158 -5.43 -2.26 -2.78
N ALA A 159 -4.40 -1.48 -3.13
CA ALA A 159 -4.46 -0.02 -3.07
C ALA A 159 -5.48 0.57 -4.05
N LEU A 160 -5.56 0.03 -5.27
CA LEU A 160 -6.56 0.41 -6.27
C LEU A 160 -7.98 0.13 -5.79
N ASP A 161 -8.21 -0.98 -5.06
CA ASP A 161 -9.52 -1.24 -4.44
C ASP A 161 -9.83 -0.19 -3.39
N SER A 162 -8.98 0.01 -2.39
CA SER A 162 -9.20 1.02 -1.34
C SER A 162 -9.45 2.41 -1.93
N CYS A 163 -8.68 2.80 -2.95
CA CYS A 163 -8.89 4.01 -3.73
C CYS A 163 -10.28 4.04 -4.39
N ALA A 164 -10.71 3.00 -5.09
CA ALA A 164 -12.02 2.99 -5.75
C ALA A 164 -13.20 2.91 -4.78
N GLN A 165 -13.01 2.28 -3.61
CA GLN A 165 -14.05 2.12 -2.59
C GLN A 165 -14.28 3.37 -1.74
N HIS A 166 -13.32 4.30 -1.72
CA HIS A 166 -13.44 5.52 -0.92
C HIS A 166 -14.65 6.38 -1.36
N PRO A 167 -15.45 6.94 -0.42
CA PRO A 167 -16.61 7.76 -0.76
C PRO A 167 -16.27 9.01 -1.57
N PHE A 168 -15.07 9.56 -1.37
CA PHE A 168 -14.60 10.74 -2.12
C PHE A 168 -14.19 10.45 -3.55
N SER A 169 -13.99 9.19 -3.94
CA SER A 169 -13.60 8.87 -5.32
C SER A 169 -14.70 9.24 -6.30
N THR A 170 -14.30 9.80 -7.43
CA THR A 170 -15.21 10.19 -8.51
C THR A 170 -15.53 9.00 -9.43
N GLU A 171 -16.55 9.13 -10.28
CA GLU A 171 -16.80 8.15 -11.36
C GLU A 171 -15.59 8.05 -12.30
N MET A 172 -14.96 9.18 -12.64
CA MET A 172 -13.79 9.22 -13.52
C MET A 172 -12.59 8.48 -12.92
N GLU A 173 -12.27 8.72 -11.66
CA GLU A 173 -11.18 8.00 -10.98
C GLU A 173 -11.45 6.49 -10.89
N ARG A 174 -12.71 6.09 -10.64
CA ARG A 174 -13.08 4.66 -10.65
C ARG A 174 -12.96 4.04 -12.03
N LEU A 175 -13.28 4.78 -13.09
CA LEU A 175 -13.04 4.35 -14.47
C LEU A 175 -11.54 4.20 -14.76
N GLU A 176 -10.71 5.15 -14.31
CA GLU A 176 -9.25 5.04 -14.43
C GLU A 176 -8.69 3.84 -13.67
N VAL A 177 -9.23 3.53 -12.47
CA VAL A 177 -8.90 2.31 -11.73
C VAL A 177 -9.26 1.07 -12.55
N LEU A 178 -10.44 1.01 -13.16
CA LEU A 178 -10.84 -0.13 -14.00
C LEU A 178 -9.92 -0.32 -15.21
N HIS A 179 -9.54 0.77 -15.89
CA HIS A 179 -8.56 0.70 -16.98
C HIS A 179 -7.20 0.20 -16.48
N CYS A 180 -6.74 0.71 -15.34
CA CYS A 180 -5.49 0.29 -14.74
C CYS A 180 -5.49 -1.20 -14.34
N VAL A 181 -6.61 -1.69 -13.77
CA VAL A 181 -6.81 -3.10 -13.47
C VAL A 181 -6.76 -3.94 -14.75
N ALA A 182 -7.40 -3.50 -15.83
CA ALA A 182 -7.37 -4.19 -17.11
C ALA A 182 -5.95 -4.24 -17.72
N ASP A 183 -5.20 -3.15 -17.62
CA ASP A 183 -3.80 -3.07 -18.07
C ASP A 183 -2.90 -4.03 -17.28
N LEU A 184 -3.05 -4.07 -15.95
CA LEU A 184 -2.31 -4.99 -15.07
C LEU A 184 -2.71 -6.46 -15.29
N ALA A 185 -3.97 -6.73 -15.64
CA ALA A 185 -4.44 -8.08 -15.97
C ALA A 185 -3.97 -8.56 -17.35
N SER A 186 -3.58 -7.64 -18.24
CA SER A 186 -3.20 -7.92 -19.64
C SER A 186 -1.69 -7.96 -19.86
N VAL A 187 -0.90 -8.01 -18.80
CA VAL A 187 0.56 -8.02 -18.88
C VAL A 187 1.08 -9.30 -19.52
N SER A 188 2.17 -9.20 -20.29
CA SER A 188 2.74 -10.34 -21.04
C SER A 188 3.33 -11.44 -20.17
N ASN A 189 3.66 -11.12 -18.92
CA ASN A 189 4.25 -12.06 -17.97
C ASN A 189 3.11 -12.72 -17.20
N PRO A 190 3.21 -14.02 -16.86
CA PRO A 190 2.12 -14.66 -16.15
C PRO A 190 1.95 -14.04 -14.75
N ILE A 191 0.69 -13.77 -14.41
CA ILE A 191 0.25 -13.28 -13.11
C ILE A 191 0.17 -14.50 -12.19
N TYR A 192 0.83 -14.44 -11.03
CA TYR A 192 0.89 -15.56 -10.09
C TYR A 192 0.49 -15.10 -8.68
N PHE A 193 0.40 -16.03 -7.74
CA PHE A 193 0.26 -15.70 -6.31
C PHE A 193 -0.99 -14.87 -5.95
N GLN A 194 -2.12 -15.17 -6.60
CA GLN A 194 -3.42 -14.52 -6.39
C GLN A 194 -3.47 -13.04 -6.79
N GLU A 195 -2.48 -12.56 -7.56
CA GLU A 195 -2.49 -11.22 -8.12
C GLU A 195 -3.70 -11.01 -9.06
N ASP A 196 -4.08 -12.04 -9.82
CA ASP A 196 -5.25 -12.07 -10.70
C ASP A 196 -6.57 -12.04 -9.93
N ASP A 197 -6.68 -12.84 -8.87
CA ASP A 197 -7.85 -12.85 -7.98
C ASP A 197 -8.09 -11.46 -7.37
N ARG A 198 -7.03 -10.77 -6.94
CA ARG A 198 -7.11 -9.43 -6.34
C ARG A 198 -7.53 -8.37 -7.36
N LEU A 199 -6.94 -8.39 -8.57
CA LEU A 199 -7.35 -7.51 -9.66
C LEU A 199 -8.83 -7.72 -10.02
N ALA A 200 -9.26 -8.97 -10.15
CA ALA A 200 -10.65 -9.33 -10.44
C ALA A 200 -11.59 -8.88 -9.32
N PHE A 201 -11.16 -8.99 -8.06
CA PHE A 201 -11.92 -8.54 -6.90
C PHE A 201 -12.16 -7.02 -6.94
N THR A 202 -11.12 -6.23 -7.20
CA THR A 202 -11.20 -4.77 -7.36
C THR A 202 -12.23 -4.39 -8.43
N ALA A 203 -12.12 -4.96 -9.63
CA ALA A 203 -13.06 -4.68 -10.72
C ALA A 203 -14.49 -5.10 -10.37
N SER A 204 -14.66 -6.29 -9.78
CA SER A 204 -15.98 -6.82 -9.38
C SER A 204 -16.69 -5.91 -8.39
N ARG A 205 -15.97 -5.35 -7.40
CA ARG A 205 -16.57 -4.44 -6.41
C ARG A 205 -17.04 -3.13 -7.03
N ILE A 206 -16.29 -2.55 -7.97
CA ILE A 206 -16.68 -1.32 -8.67
C ILE A 206 -17.94 -1.57 -9.51
N ILE A 207 -17.94 -2.65 -10.30
CA ILE A 207 -19.05 -2.99 -11.20
C ILE A 207 -20.32 -3.30 -10.41
N LYS A 208 -20.24 -4.10 -9.34
CA LYS A 208 -21.40 -4.47 -8.51
C LYS A 208 -22.08 -3.27 -7.86
N LYS A 209 -21.35 -2.20 -7.58
CA LYS A 209 -21.90 -0.97 -7.01
C LYS A 209 -22.51 -0.02 -8.05
N GLY A 210 -22.33 -0.30 -9.34
CA GLY A 210 -22.86 0.53 -10.42
C GLY A 210 -22.25 1.93 -10.46
N TRP A 211 -21.04 2.09 -9.92
CA TRP A 211 -20.37 3.39 -9.83
C TRP A 211 -19.77 3.89 -11.15
N VAL A 212 -19.66 3.01 -12.13
CA VAL A 212 -19.21 3.31 -13.49
C VAL A 212 -20.26 2.77 -14.45
N THR A 213 -20.73 3.62 -15.36
CA THR A 213 -21.73 3.22 -16.37
C THR A 213 -21.13 2.31 -17.45
N ALA A 214 -21.98 1.48 -18.07
CA ALA A 214 -21.55 0.63 -19.19
C ALA A 214 -21.06 1.44 -20.41
N ASP A 215 -21.58 2.65 -20.61
CA ASP A 215 -21.14 3.53 -21.69
C ASP A 215 -19.77 4.14 -21.41
N ALA A 216 -19.46 4.48 -20.16
CA ALA A 216 -18.13 4.94 -19.77
C ALA A 216 -17.05 3.89 -20.06
N LEU A 217 -17.35 2.59 -19.89
CA LEU A 217 -16.43 1.48 -20.18
C LEU A 217 -16.16 1.25 -21.68
N ARG A 218 -16.96 1.82 -22.58
CA ARG A 218 -16.82 1.63 -24.04
C ARG A 218 -15.91 2.68 -24.70
N ILE A 219 -15.53 3.73 -23.96
CA ILE A 219 -14.83 4.91 -24.49
C ILE A 219 -13.32 4.86 -24.20
N GLY A 220 -12.86 3.95 -23.34
CA GLY A 220 -11.44 3.63 -23.12
C GLY A 220 -10.93 2.53 -24.04
#